data_AF-A0A814CQX6-F1
#
_entry.id   AF-A0A814CQX6-F1
#
_cell.length_a   1.000
_cell.length_b   1.000
_cell.length_c   1.000
_cell.angle_alpha   90.00
_cell.angle_beta   90.00
_cell.angle_gamma   90.00
#
_symmetry.space_group_name_H-M   'P 1'
#
loop_
_entity.id
_entity.type
_entity.pdbx_description
1 polymer ?
#
loop_
_entity_poly.entity_id
_entity_poly.type
_entity_poly.pdbx_seq_one_letter_code
_entity_poly.pdbx_strand_id
1 'polypeptide(L)'
;MDRSDIQLILNHLNLSEDCVANIYHHGSWVYGTNKPNSDRDIFIITRSFYQNPLQFWTDFDYFHQHEVYKLLDKYDVCIYSIENFEILLENSYLMAVQCVFLPDEYKIKEDIDFRQIYLDKYYDILGLKRAAFYEMYRDIKLYNPKTNSDDPLHNSMPNEHRQSRRKHVLKNLFHGIRYLDFVDQLIQTKSIYDYKRVTYIFNQMKEILGDPGDQSSMKCVVEFVRAKSDEFKSRLDTLVPTDNITGTFEAQITFDCTQNPEQVIEKLKRACENTKYNLLLIQLDTKQGNKRLQQFMTSSFHCGEYPSIVQQIKEEAHQHFQEFNIIRIKIKSSTSNVCIPQKDIDMKLFWNKGRNYFEFNYHLSLKNDPQGEQIEHYVFSIRTKAVPLWFNYIIKFDWLNTIIIIINIDFALFL
;
A
#
# COMPACT_ATOMS: atom_id res chain seq x y z
N MET A 1 -14.89 -17.26 25.74
CA MET A 1 -14.08 -18.38 26.27
C MET A 1 -14.28 -18.38 27.77
N ASP A 2 -14.19 -19.51 28.47
CA ASP A 2 -14.31 -19.45 29.94
C ASP A 2 -13.02 -18.91 30.57
N ARG A 3 -13.08 -18.31 31.76
CA ARG A 3 -11.87 -17.93 32.53
C ARG A 3 -11.07 -19.16 32.96
N SER A 4 -11.76 -20.30 33.17
CA SER A 4 -11.13 -21.60 33.46
C SER A 4 -10.21 -22.08 32.33
N ASP A 5 -10.64 -21.95 31.07
CA ASP A 5 -9.83 -22.26 29.88
C ASP A 5 -8.50 -21.47 29.88
N ILE A 6 -8.55 -20.17 30.24
CA ILE A 6 -7.39 -19.27 30.23
C ILE A 6 -6.41 -19.62 31.35
N GLN A 7 -6.87 -19.88 32.57
CA GLN A 7 -5.97 -20.30 33.65
C GLN A 7 -5.27 -21.62 33.31
N LEU A 8 -5.96 -22.56 32.66
CA LEU A 8 -5.34 -23.79 32.16
C LEU A 8 -4.26 -23.52 31.12
N ILE A 9 -4.48 -22.59 30.18
CA ILE A 9 -3.48 -22.19 29.18
C ILE A 9 -2.25 -21.56 29.85
N LEU A 10 -2.44 -20.58 30.75
CA LEU A 10 -1.33 -19.92 31.47
C LEU A 10 -0.52 -20.91 32.30
N ASN A 11 -1.18 -21.86 32.97
CA ASN A 11 -0.52 -22.93 33.73
C ASN A 11 0.33 -23.85 32.82
N HIS A 12 -0.15 -24.23 31.64
CA HIS A 12 0.64 -25.05 30.69
C HIS A 12 1.87 -24.30 30.16
N LEU A 13 1.77 -22.97 30.04
CA LEU A 13 2.85 -22.09 29.58
C LEU A 13 3.79 -21.64 30.72
N ASN A 14 3.53 -22.05 31.97
CA ASN A 14 4.21 -21.60 33.18
C ASN A 14 4.22 -20.07 33.36
N LEU A 15 3.16 -19.39 32.91
CA LEU A 15 2.96 -17.95 33.06
C LEU A 15 2.07 -17.63 34.27
N SER A 16 2.47 -16.66 35.08
CA SER A 16 1.60 -16.02 36.07
C SER A 16 0.75 -14.92 35.43
N GLU A 17 -0.45 -14.67 35.96
CA GLU A 17 -1.37 -13.66 35.44
C GLU A 17 -0.80 -12.23 35.51
N ASP A 18 0.02 -11.93 36.53
CA ASP A 18 0.72 -10.65 36.70
C ASP A 18 1.76 -10.38 35.59
N CYS A 19 2.37 -11.43 35.04
CA CYS A 19 3.33 -11.34 33.94
C CYS A 19 2.65 -11.17 32.57
N VAL A 20 1.33 -11.35 32.48
CA VAL A 20 0.55 -11.13 31.26
C VAL A 20 -0.05 -9.72 31.27
N ALA A 21 0.23 -8.93 30.24
CA ALA A 21 -0.41 -7.62 30.06
C ALA A 21 -1.76 -7.78 29.35
N ASN A 22 -1.78 -8.40 28.16
CA ASN A 22 -2.97 -8.50 27.32
C ASN A 22 -3.16 -9.93 26.80
N ILE A 23 -4.42 -10.32 26.59
CA ILE A 23 -4.83 -11.58 25.94
C ILE A 23 -5.92 -11.28 24.91
N TYR A 24 -5.68 -11.65 23.66
CA TYR A 24 -6.58 -11.44 22.54
C TYR A 24 -7.03 -12.76 21.92
N HIS A 25 -8.32 -12.93 21.69
CA HIS A 25 -8.84 -14.00 20.83
C HIS A 25 -8.84 -13.51 19.38
N HIS A 26 -8.16 -14.21 18.48
CA HIS A 26 -8.23 -13.92 17.04
C HIS A 26 -8.83 -15.11 16.27
N GLY A 27 -8.70 -15.09 14.95
CA GLY A 27 -9.01 -16.25 14.13
C GLY A 27 -10.49 -16.49 13.85
N SER A 28 -10.84 -17.74 13.56
CA SER A 28 -12.11 -18.09 12.90
C SER A 28 -13.36 -17.67 13.69
N TRP A 29 -13.25 -17.62 15.02
CA TRP A 29 -14.31 -17.21 15.96
C TRP A 29 -14.61 -15.71 15.95
N VAL A 30 -13.63 -14.87 15.55
CA VAL A 30 -13.82 -13.43 15.34
C VAL A 30 -14.48 -13.20 13.98
N TYR A 31 -13.95 -13.83 12.93
CA TYR A 31 -14.41 -13.62 11.54
C TYR A 31 -15.76 -14.27 11.21
N GLY A 32 -16.38 -14.98 12.17
CA GLY A 32 -17.63 -15.71 11.97
C GLY A 32 -17.52 -16.88 10.98
N THR A 33 -16.33 -17.47 10.85
CA THR A 33 -16.06 -18.59 9.93
C THR A 33 -15.75 -19.91 10.66
N ASN A 34 -15.82 -19.90 11.99
CA ASN A 34 -15.61 -21.05 12.85
C ASN A 34 -16.68 -22.15 12.67
N LYS A 35 -16.34 -23.34 13.13
CA LYS A 35 -17.26 -24.47 13.37
C LYS A 35 -17.29 -24.80 14.87
N PRO A 36 -18.23 -25.64 15.35
CA PRO A 36 -18.22 -26.10 16.74
C PRO A 36 -16.91 -26.77 17.17
N ASN A 37 -16.20 -27.37 16.21
CA ASN A 37 -14.89 -28.01 16.39
C ASN A 37 -13.71 -27.18 15.84
N SER A 38 -13.86 -25.86 15.70
CA SER A 38 -12.73 -25.00 15.31
C SER A 38 -11.77 -24.78 16.48
N ASP A 39 -10.49 -24.84 16.12
CA ASP A 39 -9.36 -24.20 16.77
C ASP A 39 -9.68 -22.79 17.29
N ARG A 40 -9.09 -22.43 18.44
CA ARG A 40 -9.14 -21.08 19.00
C ARG A 40 -7.75 -20.47 18.98
N ASP A 41 -7.54 -19.59 18.02
CA ASP A 41 -6.32 -18.81 17.84
C ASP A 41 -6.22 -17.70 18.92
N ILE A 42 -5.13 -17.63 19.68
CA ILE A 42 -4.94 -16.70 20.83
C ILE A 42 -3.58 -15.99 20.74
N PHE A 43 -3.56 -14.68 21.01
CA PHE A 43 -2.33 -13.90 21.26
C PHE A 43 -2.23 -13.55 22.74
N ILE A 44 -1.06 -13.78 23.35
CA ILE A 44 -0.72 -13.40 24.73
C ILE A 44 0.47 -12.43 24.70
N ILE A 45 0.30 -11.24 25.28
CA ILE A 45 1.36 -10.22 25.39
C ILE A 45 1.82 -10.17 26.85
N THR A 46 3.13 -10.25 27.06
CA THR A 46 3.76 -10.47 28.38
C THR A 46 4.76 -9.37 28.74
N ARG A 47 4.91 -9.11 30.04
CA ARG A 47 5.76 -8.04 30.59
C ARG A 47 7.24 -8.43 30.75
N SER A 48 7.53 -9.73 30.74
CA SER A 48 8.80 -10.27 31.25
C SER A 48 9.09 -11.70 30.76
N PHE A 49 8.64 -12.06 29.55
CA PHE A 49 8.95 -13.35 28.93
C PHE A 49 10.22 -13.24 28.09
N TYR A 50 11.20 -14.13 28.31
CA TYR A 50 12.49 -14.06 27.65
C TYR A 50 12.41 -14.61 26.21
N GLN A 51 12.13 -13.71 25.26
CA GLN A 51 12.30 -13.93 23.83
C GLN A 51 13.46 -13.08 23.32
N ASN A 52 14.17 -13.58 22.30
CA ASN A 52 15.04 -12.72 21.52
C ASN A 52 14.18 -11.70 20.73
N PRO A 53 14.68 -10.47 20.48
CA PRO A 53 14.00 -9.52 19.62
C PRO A 53 13.76 -10.07 18.20
N LEU A 54 12.59 -9.77 17.62
CA LEU A 54 12.26 -10.16 16.24
C LEU A 54 13.18 -9.45 15.21
N GLN A 55 13.90 -10.22 14.39
CA GLN A 55 14.88 -9.74 13.41
C GLN A 55 14.37 -9.85 11.96
N PHE A 56 13.77 -8.78 11.42
CA PHE A 56 13.19 -8.80 10.07
C PHE A 56 14.30 -8.89 9.01
N TRP A 57 14.24 -9.89 8.13
CA TRP A 57 15.30 -10.22 7.16
C TRP A 57 15.28 -9.32 5.92
N THR A 58 14.11 -8.76 5.60
CA THR A 58 13.90 -7.67 4.62
C THR A 58 12.76 -6.79 5.12
N ASP A 59 12.62 -5.59 4.54
CA ASP A 59 11.51 -4.64 4.80
C ASP A 59 10.09 -5.26 4.70
N PHE A 60 9.94 -6.40 4.04
CA PHE A 60 8.67 -7.13 3.87
C PHE A 60 8.80 -8.64 4.12
N ASP A 61 9.77 -9.08 4.93
CA ASP A 61 9.82 -10.46 5.42
C ASP A 61 8.79 -10.65 6.54
N TYR A 62 7.55 -10.84 6.09
CA TYR A 62 6.37 -11.03 6.93
C TYR A 62 6.46 -12.35 7.71
N PHE A 63 6.98 -12.24 8.93
CA PHE A 63 7.78 -13.26 9.61
C PHE A 63 7.22 -14.70 9.61
N HIS A 64 8.09 -15.66 9.26
CA HIS A 64 7.81 -17.10 9.29
C HIS A 64 8.33 -17.83 10.54
N GLN A 65 8.77 -17.09 11.56
CA GLN A 65 9.24 -17.62 12.84
C GLN A 65 8.51 -16.92 13.99
N HIS A 66 7.28 -17.36 14.25
CA HIS A 66 6.60 -17.15 15.52
C HIS A 66 6.27 -18.53 16.11
N GLU A 67 6.48 -18.71 17.41
CA GLU A 67 6.20 -19.99 18.06
C GLU A 67 4.70 -20.10 18.35
N VAL A 68 4.06 -21.14 17.79
CA VAL A 68 2.65 -21.46 18.02
C VAL A 68 2.57 -22.66 18.95
N TYR A 69 2.27 -22.41 20.23
CA TYR A 69 2.05 -23.46 21.20
C TYR A 69 0.68 -24.08 20.96
N LYS A 70 0.66 -25.34 20.51
CA LYS A 70 -0.56 -26.14 20.34
C LYS A 70 -0.93 -26.78 21.66
N LEU A 71 -2.02 -26.30 22.29
CA LEU A 71 -2.43 -26.70 23.63
C LEU A 71 -3.83 -27.34 23.61
N LEU A 72 -3.97 -28.45 24.35
CA LEU A 72 -5.24 -29.13 24.64
C LEU A 72 -6.07 -29.52 23.39
N ASP A 73 -5.40 -29.72 22.25
CA ASP A 73 -5.99 -29.96 20.91
C ASP A 73 -7.08 -28.95 20.49
N LYS A 74 -7.09 -27.77 21.12
CA LYS A 74 -8.15 -26.76 21.06
C LYS A 74 -7.62 -25.35 20.82
N TYR A 75 -6.34 -25.09 21.14
CA TYR A 75 -5.73 -23.76 21.12
C TYR A 75 -4.45 -23.71 20.31
N ASP A 76 -4.35 -22.72 19.44
CA ASP A 76 -3.10 -22.29 18.80
C ASP A 76 -2.72 -20.94 19.44
N VAL A 77 -1.71 -20.95 20.32
CA VAL A 77 -1.34 -19.79 21.14
C VAL A 77 -0.01 -19.20 20.67
N CYS A 78 -0.02 -17.92 20.31
CA CYS A 78 1.18 -17.12 20.08
C CYS A 78 1.49 -16.29 21.33
N ILE A 79 2.75 -16.25 21.75
CA ILE A 79 3.21 -15.43 22.90
C ILE A 79 4.22 -14.40 22.39
N TYR A 80 4.12 -13.17 22.88
CA TYR A 80 5.07 -12.10 22.63
C TYR A 80 5.40 -11.35 23.93
N SER A 81 6.58 -10.75 24.01
CA SER A 81 6.83 -9.66 24.97
C SER A 81 6.14 -8.36 24.48
N ILE A 82 6.06 -7.34 25.33
CA ILE A 82 5.57 -6.00 24.94
C ILE A 82 6.40 -5.45 23.79
N GLU A 83 7.72 -5.56 23.87
CA GLU A 83 8.68 -5.04 22.88
C GLU A 83 8.51 -5.77 21.53
N ASN A 84 8.42 -7.10 21.55
CA ASN A 84 8.16 -7.87 20.33
C ASN A 84 6.78 -7.56 19.73
N PHE A 85 5.76 -7.29 20.54
CA PHE A 85 4.45 -6.88 20.04
C PHE A 85 4.46 -5.45 19.45
N GLU A 86 5.18 -4.51 20.05
CA GLU A 86 5.40 -3.17 19.49
C GLU A 86 6.15 -3.23 18.15
N ILE A 87 7.18 -4.09 18.02
CA ILE A 87 7.88 -4.30 16.74
C ILE A 87 6.93 -4.86 15.65
N LEU A 88 6.02 -5.77 16.00
CA LEU A 88 5.00 -6.25 15.06
C LEU A 88 4.04 -5.12 14.62
N LEU A 89 3.67 -4.23 15.54
CA LEU A 89 2.82 -3.06 15.24
C LEU A 89 3.54 -2.05 14.34
N GLU A 90 4.80 -1.72 14.64
CA GLU A 90 5.68 -0.86 13.84
C GLU A 90 5.80 -1.34 12.38
N ASN A 91 6.02 -2.65 12.20
CA ASN A 91 6.15 -3.28 10.89
C ASN A 91 4.78 -3.56 10.21
N SER A 92 3.69 -2.96 10.68
CA SER A 92 2.33 -3.11 10.14
C SER A 92 1.87 -4.57 10.00
N TYR A 93 2.30 -5.46 10.90
CA TYR A 93 1.95 -6.87 10.89
C TYR A 93 0.45 -7.05 11.19
N LEU A 94 -0.34 -7.35 10.16
CA LEU A 94 -1.80 -7.24 10.21
C LEU A 94 -2.46 -8.21 11.20
N MET A 95 -1.76 -9.27 11.63
CA MET A 95 -2.23 -10.13 12.72
C MET A 95 -2.08 -9.49 14.11
N ALA A 96 -1.10 -8.61 14.33
CA ALA A 96 -1.01 -7.79 15.54
C ALA A 96 -1.96 -6.59 15.45
N VAL A 97 -1.96 -5.87 14.32
CA VAL A 97 -2.83 -4.71 14.10
C VAL A 97 -4.32 -5.11 14.23
N GLN A 98 -4.76 -6.23 13.66
CA GLN A 98 -6.16 -6.66 13.83
C GLN A 98 -6.54 -6.98 15.28
N CYS A 99 -5.58 -7.25 16.18
CA CYS A 99 -5.86 -7.56 17.58
C CYS A 99 -6.17 -6.29 18.40
N VAL A 100 -5.45 -5.19 18.18
CA VAL A 100 -5.66 -3.96 18.95
C VAL A 100 -7.00 -3.28 18.63
N PHE A 101 -7.58 -3.57 17.46
CA PHE A 101 -8.90 -3.10 17.04
C PHE A 101 -10.05 -4.10 17.31
N LEU A 102 -9.81 -5.21 18.00
CA LEU A 102 -10.85 -6.18 18.32
C LEU A 102 -12.01 -5.55 19.11
N PRO A 103 -13.27 -5.97 18.86
CA PRO A 103 -14.37 -5.75 19.78
C PRO A 103 -14.08 -6.35 21.16
N ASP A 104 -14.59 -5.72 22.22
CA ASP A 104 -14.23 -6.03 23.60
C ASP A 104 -14.61 -7.47 24.01
N GLU A 105 -15.62 -8.09 23.40
CA GLU A 105 -15.97 -9.50 23.67
C GLU A 105 -14.91 -10.52 23.19
N TYR A 106 -13.93 -10.07 22.40
CA TYR A 106 -12.76 -10.85 21.97
C TYR A 106 -11.46 -10.44 22.70
N LYS A 107 -11.50 -9.38 23.52
CA LYS A 107 -10.41 -8.98 24.42
C LYS A 107 -10.61 -9.66 25.79
N ILE A 108 -9.70 -10.57 26.13
CA ILE A 108 -9.82 -11.42 27.32
C ILE A 108 -9.13 -10.76 28.54
N LYS A 109 -8.03 -10.05 28.29
CA LYS A 109 -7.35 -9.15 29.23
C LYS A 109 -6.73 -8.00 28.42
N GLU A 110 -6.78 -6.79 28.94
CA GLU A 110 -6.15 -5.61 28.32
C GLU A 110 -5.69 -4.64 29.42
N ASP A 111 -4.44 -4.80 29.87
CA ASP A 111 -3.81 -3.85 30.81
C ASP A 111 -3.15 -2.66 30.08
N ILE A 112 -2.88 -2.79 28.77
CA ILE A 112 -2.20 -1.79 27.95
C ILE A 112 -3.07 -1.48 26.72
N ASP A 113 -3.42 -0.20 26.53
CA ASP A 113 -4.09 0.28 25.31
C ASP A 113 -3.09 0.38 24.14
N PHE A 114 -2.81 -0.75 23.51
CA PHE A 114 -2.03 -0.79 22.26
C PHE A 114 -2.77 -0.16 21.07
N ARG A 115 -4.07 0.12 21.15
CA ARG A 115 -4.82 0.78 20.08
C ARG A 115 -4.44 2.25 19.98
N GLN A 116 -4.41 2.95 21.13
CA GLN A 116 -3.96 4.34 21.19
C GLN A 116 -2.46 4.45 20.83
N ILE A 117 -1.61 3.58 21.40
CA ILE A 117 -0.17 3.53 21.06
C ILE A 117 0.03 3.32 19.56
N TYR A 118 -0.71 2.39 18.94
CA TYR A 118 -0.63 2.15 17.50
C TYR A 118 -1.02 3.38 16.68
N LEU A 119 -2.14 4.03 17.02
CA LEU A 119 -2.66 5.20 16.29
C LEU A 119 -1.76 6.44 16.40
N ASP A 120 -1.01 6.60 17.50
CA ASP A 120 -0.13 7.75 17.75
C ASP A 120 1.30 7.54 17.24
N LYS A 121 1.84 6.30 17.29
CA LYS A 121 3.27 6.00 17.06
C LYS A 121 3.54 5.16 15.80
N TYR A 122 2.62 4.27 15.41
CA TYR A 122 2.90 3.17 14.47
C TYR A 122 1.95 3.09 13.25
N TYR A 123 1.03 4.04 13.11
CA TYR A 123 0.02 4.05 12.06
C TYR A 123 0.59 4.51 10.69
N ASP A 124 1.41 3.68 10.06
CA ASP A 124 1.83 3.88 8.67
C ASP A 124 0.78 3.37 7.67
N ILE A 125 0.11 4.32 7.03
CA ILE A 125 -0.87 4.10 5.96
C ILE A 125 -0.25 3.38 4.73
N LEU A 126 1.01 3.66 4.39
CA LEU A 126 1.70 3.03 3.25
C LEU A 126 2.16 1.62 3.61
N GLY A 127 2.70 1.43 4.82
CA GLY A 127 3.05 0.14 5.42
C GLY A 127 1.87 -0.82 5.46
N LEU A 128 0.72 -0.39 6.01
CA LEU A 128 -0.53 -1.16 6.00
C LEU A 128 -0.92 -1.61 4.59
N LYS A 129 -0.90 -0.70 3.61
CA LYS A 129 -1.25 -1.01 2.22
C LYS A 129 -0.27 -2.01 1.58
N ARG A 130 1.04 -1.81 1.77
CA ARG A 130 2.08 -2.73 1.29
C ARG A 130 1.92 -4.12 1.93
N ALA A 131 1.68 -4.19 3.23
CA ALA A 131 1.44 -5.45 3.96
C ALA A 131 0.23 -6.22 3.41
N ALA A 132 -0.93 -5.59 3.22
CA ALA A 132 -2.10 -6.27 2.68
C ALA A 132 -1.92 -6.72 1.22
N PHE A 133 -1.21 -5.92 0.40
CA PHE A 133 -0.86 -6.30 -0.97
C PHE A 133 0.12 -7.50 -0.99
N TYR A 134 1.07 -7.55 -0.05
CA TYR A 134 2.01 -8.66 0.13
C TYR A 134 1.30 -9.95 0.56
N GLU A 135 0.44 -9.90 1.58
CA GLU A 135 -0.33 -11.06 2.05
C GLU A 135 -1.14 -11.69 0.91
N MET A 136 -1.91 -10.87 0.19
CA MET A 136 -2.69 -11.35 -0.96
C MET A 136 -1.79 -11.96 -2.06
N TYR A 137 -0.62 -11.39 -2.31
CA TYR A 137 0.35 -11.89 -3.29
C TYR A 137 0.98 -13.23 -2.87
N ARG A 138 1.33 -13.40 -1.59
CA ARG A 138 1.78 -14.68 -1.02
C ARG A 138 0.69 -15.73 -1.11
N ASP A 139 -0.54 -15.39 -0.73
CA ASP A 139 -1.63 -16.35 -0.64
C ASP A 139 -2.10 -16.82 -2.03
N ILE A 140 -2.03 -15.94 -3.06
CA ILE A 140 -2.19 -16.34 -4.47
C ILE A 140 -1.05 -17.25 -4.93
N LYS A 141 0.19 -17.03 -4.47
CA LYS A 141 1.36 -17.87 -4.82
C LYS A 141 1.30 -19.29 -4.24
N LEU A 142 0.57 -19.52 -3.14
CA LEU A 142 0.34 -20.88 -2.62
C LEU A 142 -0.38 -21.78 -3.65
N TYR A 143 -1.14 -21.18 -4.57
CA TYR A 143 -1.61 -21.83 -5.79
C TYR A 143 -0.55 -21.73 -6.91
N ASN A 144 0.40 -22.66 -6.92
CA ASN A 144 1.31 -22.87 -8.05
C ASN A 144 0.76 -23.99 -8.97
N PRO A 145 0.23 -23.68 -10.17
CA PRO A 145 -0.25 -24.71 -11.09
C PRO A 145 0.88 -25.49 -11.79
N LYS A 146 2.10 -24.95 -11.87
CA LYS A 146 3.22 -25.65 -12.55
C LYS A 146 3.78 -26.83 -11.73
N THR A 147 3.66 -26.78 -10.40
CA THR A 147 3.93 -27.95 -9.53
C THR A 147 2.84 -29.02 -9.59
N ASN A 148 1.80 -28.85 -10.41
CA ASN A 148 0.67 -29.78 -10.47
C ASN A 148 0.61 -30.56 -11.81
N SER A 149 1.40 -30.17 -12.82
CA SER A 149 1.52 -30.89 -14.10
C SER A 149 2.71 -31.84 -14.13
N ASP A 150 3.83 -31.46 -13.53
CA ASP A 150 5.14 -32.09 -13.76
C ASP A 150 5.62 -32.95 -12.56
N ASP A 151 4.85 -32.98 -11.46
CA ASP A 151 5.16 -33.78 -10.26
C ASP A 151 4.42 -35.14 -10.27
N PRO A 152 5.12 -36.28 -10.44
CA PRO A 152 4.50 -37.60 -10.44
C PRO A 152 3.89 -38.01 -9.08
N LEU A 153 4.24 -37.34 -7.96
CA LEU A 153 3.56 -37.55 -6.67
C LEU A 153 2.13 -37.00 -6.68
N HIS A 154 1.85 -35.99 -7.50
CA HIS A 154 0.56 -35.30 -7.50
C HIS A 154 -0.61 -36.18 -7.99
N ASN A 155 -0.30 -37.25 -8.73
CA ASN A 155 -1.27 -38.27 -9.15
C ASN A 155 -1.32 -39.50 -8.22
N SER A 156 -0.33 -39.73 -7.36
CA SER A 156 -0.28 -40.88 -6.43
C SER A 156 -0.66 -40.55 -4.98
N MET A 157 -0.65 -39.28 -4.56
CA MET A 157 -1.10 -38.90 -3.20
C MET A 157 -2.59 -39.26 -2.94
N PRO A 158 -2.93 -39.82 -1.76
CA PRO A 158 -4.32 -40.08 -1.37
C PRO A 158 -5.23 -38.85 -1.38
N ASN A 159 -6.52 -39.06 -1.62
CA ASN A 159 -7.52 -37.98 -1.74
C ASN A 159 -7.60 -37.08 -0.50
N GLU A 160 -7.36 -37.61 0.71
CA GLU A 160 -7.40 -36.85 1.96
C GLU A 160 -6.35 -35.73 2.00
N HIS A 161 -5.11 -36.02 1.59
CA HIS A 161 -4.05 -35.01 1.48
C HIS A 161 -4.39 -33.96 0.42
N ARG A 162 -4.98 -34.36 -0.71
CA ARG A 162 -5.45 -33.42 -1.75
C ARG A 162 -6.55 -32.50 -1.22
N GLN A 163 -7.53 -33.04 -0.49
CA GLN A 163 -8.57 -32.24 0.15
C GLN A 163 -8.00 -31.30 1.23
N SER A 164 -7.04 -31.77 2.03
CA SER A 164 -6.37 -30.95 3.05
C SER A 164 -5.64 -29.75 2.41
N ARG A 165 -4.82 -29.99 1.36
CA ARG A 165 -4.14 -28.91 0.61
C ARG A 165 -5.14 -27.93 -0.02
N ARG A 166 -6.25 -28.40 -0.59
CA ARG A 166 -7.33 -27.52 -1.11
C ARG A 166 -7.94 -26.64 -0.01
N LYS A 167 -8.29 -27.22 1.14
CA LYS A 167 -8.86 -26.49 2.30
C LYS A 167 -7.87 -25.45 2.85
N HIS A 168 -6.58 -25.79 2.89
CA HIS A 168 -5.52 -24.87 3.30
C HIS A 168 -5.35 -23.69 2.32
N VAL A 169 -5.28 -23.95 1.00
CA VAL A 169 -5.24 -22.87 -0.01
C VAL A 169 -6.49 -21.98 0.09
N LEU A 170 -7.68 -22.55 0.29
CA LEU A 170 -8.93 -21.80 0.46
C LEU A 170 -8.92 -20.90 1.71
N LYS A 171 -8.37 -21.37 2.85
CA LYS A 171 -8.21 -20.56 4.09
C LYS A 171 -7.30 -19.35 3.84
N ASN A 172 -6.15 -19.56 3.20
CA ASN A 172 -5.21 -18.46 2.93
C ASN A 172 -5.72 -17.47 1.87
N LEU A 173 -6.31 -17.94 0.76
CA LEU A 173 -6.90 -17.03 -0.24
C LEU A 173 -7.97 -16.10 0.37
N PHE A 174 -8.72 -16.56 1.37
CA PHE A 174 -9.64 -15.71 2.12
C PHE A 174 -8.92 -14.78 3.13
N HIS A 175 -7.80 -15.19 3.71
CA HIS A 175 -7.00 -14.34 4.59
C HIS A 175 -6.47 -13.10 3.85
N GLY A 176 -5.86 -13.27 2.67
CA GLY A 176 -5.41 -12.14 1.84
C GLY A 176 -6.53 -11.13 1.51
N ILE A 177 -7.73 -11.61 1.13
CA ILE A 177 -8.90 -10.76 0.89
C ILE A 177 -9.35 -10.03 2.17
N ARG A 178 -9.37 -10.72 3.31
CA ARG A 178 -9.71 -10.12 4.62
C ARG A 178 -8.71 -9.04 5.03
N TYR A 179 -7.42 -9.22 4.76
CA TYR A 179 -6.41 -8.21 5.06
C TYR A 179 -6.52 -6.97 4.18
N LEU A 180 -6.83 -7.12 2.89
CA LEU A 180 -7.18 -5.99 2.03
C LEU A 180 -8.44 -5.26 2.54
N ASP A 181 -9.42 -5.97 3.08
CA ASP A 181 -10.63 -5.39 3.67
C ASP A 181 -10.38 -4.65 4.99
N PHE A 182 -9.58 -5.23 5.88
CA PHE A 182 -9.22 -4.60 7.15
C PHE A 182 -8.40 -3.33 6.96
N VAL A 183 -7.48 -3.32 5.98
CA VAL A 183 -6.72 -2.11 5.63
C VAL A 183 -7.60 -1.05 4.96
N ASP A 184 -8.59 -1.43 4.16
CA ASP A 184 -9.62 -0.51 3.62
C ASP A 184 -10.48 0.12 4.73
N GLN A 185 -10.85 -0.64 5.77
CA GLN A 185 -11.53 -0.11 6.96
C GLN A 185 -10.61 0.83 7.77
N LEU A 186 -9.37 0.42 8.05
CA LEU A 186 -8.40 1.18 8.84
C LEU A 186 -8.09 2.54 8.20
N ILE A 187 -7.80 2.57 6.90
CA ILE A 187 -7.47 3.81 6.18
C ILE A 187 -8.64 4.79 6.21
N GLN A 188 -9.88 4.31 6.03
CA GLN A 188 -11.08 5.15 6.00
C GLN A 188 -11.53 5.63 7.39
N THR A 189 -11.33 4.83 8.44
CA THR A 189 -12.01 5.03 9.74
C THR A 189 -11.09 5.04 10.97
N LYS A 190 -9.79 4.76 10.83
CA LYS A 190 -8.86 4.45 11.93
C LYS A 190 -9.37 3.33 12.87
N SER A 191 -10.13 2.39 12.34
CA SER A 191 -10.63 1.21 13.04
C SER A 191 -10.83 0.06 12.06
N ILE A 192 -10.85 -1.16 12.58
CA ILE A 192 -11.66 -2.24 12.00
C ILE A 192 -12.98 -2.20 12.79
N TYR A 193 -14.12 -2.30 12.11
CA TYR A 193 -15.46 -2.22 12.73
C TYR A 193 -16.36 -3.39 12.31
N ASP A 194 -16.07 -4.04 11.18
CA ASP A 194 -16.75 -5.25 10.74
C ASP A 194 -15.74 -6.34 10.35
N TYR A 195 -15.48 -7.26 11.27
CA TYR A 195 -14.62 -8.42 11.07
C TYR A 195 -15.23 -9.52 10.16
N LYS A 196 -16.49 -9.34 9.74
CA LYS A 196 -17.31 -10.30 8.98
C LYS A 196 -17.71 -9.76 7.59
N ARG A 197 -17.34 -8.52 7.27
CA ARG A 197 -17.69 -7.75 6.04
C ARG A 197 -17.50 -8.53 4.74
N VAL A 198 -16.44 -9.33 4.65
CA VAL A 198 -16.09 -10.15 3.47
C VAL A 198 -16.43 -11.64 3.60
N THR A 199 -17.07 -12.09 4.67
CA THR A 199 -17.39 -13.52 4.87
C THR A 199 -18.33 -14.08 3.78
N TYR A 200 -19.08 -13.22 3.07
CA TYR A 200 -19.82 -13.62 1.87
C TYR A 200 -18.89 -14.09 0.73
N ILE A 201 -17.71 -13.48 0.57
CA ILE A 201 -16.71 -13.88 -0.44
C ILE A 201 -16.21 -15.30 -0.13
N PHE A 202 -15.99 -15.64 1.15
CA PHE A 202 -15.61 -17.00 1.55
C PHE A 202 -16.70 -18.04 1.27
N ASN A 203 -17.98 -17.65 1.24
CA ASN A 203 -19.06 -18.55 0.86
C ASN A 203 -19.12 -18.73 -0.66
N GLN A 204 -19.02 -17.65 -1.43
CA GLN A 204 -18.87 -17.70 -2.89
C GLN A 204 -17.65 -18.54 -3.32
N MET A 205 -16.52 -18.46 -2.60
CA MET A 205 -15.35 -19.32 -2.84
C MET A 205 -15.64 -20.81 -2.60
N LYS A 206 -16.56 -21.18 -1.69
CA LYS A 206 -16.98 -22.59 -1.49
C LYS A 206 -17.96 -23.04 -2.58
N GLU A 207 -18.89 -22.16 -2.96
CA GLU A 207 -19.86 -22.40 -4.03
C GLU A 207 -19.14 -22.65 -5.37
N ILE A 208 -18.15 -21.82 -5.71
CA ILE A 208 -17.29 -21.98 -6.90
C ILE A 208 -16.40 -23.23 -6.80
N LEU A 209 -15.95 -23.61 -5.59
CA LEU A 209 -15.14 -24.82 -5.41
C LEU A 209 -15.94 -26.11 -5.67
N GLY A 210 -17.25 -26.10 -5.40
CA GLY A 210 -18.15 -27.22 -5.67
C GLY A 210 -17.75 -28.52 -4.96
N ASP A 211 -17.94 -29.64 -5.64
CA ASP A 211 -17.66 -30.98 -5.10
C ASP A 211 -16.13 -31.29 -5.14
N PRO A 212 -15.50 -31.90 -4.11
CA PRO A 212 -14.05 -31.87 -3.95
C PRO A 212 -13.18 -32.62 -4.99
N GLY A 213 -13.77 -33.23 -6.01
CA GLY A 213 -13.07 -33.94 -7.08
C GLY A 213 -12.39 -33.02 -8.10
N ASP A 214 -13.11 -32.03 -8.65
CA ASP A 214 -12.67 -31.30 -9.84
C ASP A 214 -11.51 -30.33 -9.55
N GLN A 215 -10.43 -30.37 -10.35
CA GLN A 215 -9.33 -29.39 -10.25
C GLN A 215 -9.68 -28.04 -10.89
N SER A 216 -10.58 -28.02 -11.89
CA SER A 216 -11.02 -26.81 -12.60
C SER A 216 -11.60 -25.78 -11.61
N SER A 217 -12.44 -26.24 -10.68
CA SER A 217 -13.06 -25.40 -9.66
C SER A 217 -12.06 -24.58 -8.83
N MET A 218 -10.90 -25.14 -8.47
CA MET A 218 -9.87 -24.39 -7.72
C MET A 218 -9.21 -23.30 -8.57
N LYS A 219 -9.06 -23.51 -9.89
CA LYS A 219 -8.62 -22.47 -10.81
C LYS A 219 -9.64 -21.33 -10.85
N CYS A 220 -10.94 -21.65 -10.95
CA CYS A 220 -12.02 -20.67 -10.93
C CYS A 220 -12.08 -19.89 -9.61
N VAL A 221 -11.85 -20.53 -8.46
CA VAL A 221 -11.70 -19.84 -7.16
C VAL A 221 -10.55 -18.84 -7.19
N VAL A 222 -9.38 -19.20 -7.74
CA VAL A 222 -8.22 -18.30 -7.82
C VAL A 222 -8.46 -17.14 -8.79
N GLU A 223 -9.17 -17.37 -9.89
CA GLU A 223 -9.54 -16.31 -10.85
C GLU A 223 -10.58 -15.34 -10.24
N PHE A 224 -11.56 -15.85 -9.49
CA PHE A 224 -12.50 -15.05 -8.70
C PHE A 224 -11.79 -14.24 -7.60
N VAL A 225 -10.88 -14.86 -6.84
CA VAL A 225 -10.11 -14.17 -5.78
C VAL A 225 -9.17 -13.11 -6.37
N ARG A 226 -8.62 -13.31 -7.58
CA ARG A 226 -7.87 -12.25 -8.29
C ARG A 226 -8.76 -11.06 -8.65
N ALA A 227 -9.94 -11.31 -9.23
CA ALA A 227 -10.88 -10.22 -9.54
C ALA A 227 -11.28 -9.43 -8.27
N LYS A 228 -11.53 -10.12 -7.15
CA LYS A 228 -11.80 -9.45 -5.86
C LYS A 228 -10.58 -8.75 -5.27
N SER A 229 -9.38 -9.34 -5.34
CA SER A 229 -8.13 -8.66 -5.01
C SER A 229 -8.02 -7.33 -5.76
N ASP A 230 -8.26 -7.33 -7.07
CA ASP A 230 -8.07 -6.15 -7.91
C ASP A 230 -9.15 -5.07 -7.67
N GLU A 231 -10.39 -5.45 -7.34
CA GLU A 231 -11.42 -4.53 -6.81
C GLU A 231 -10.97 -3.84 -5.52
N PHE A 232 -10.40 -4.59 -4.57
CA PHE A 232 -9.89 -4.04 -3.31
C PHE A 232 -8.66 -3.17 -3.51
N LYS A 233 -7.67 -3.65 -4.27
CA LYS A 233 -6.45 -2.91 -4.61
C LYS A 233 -6.78 -1.56 -5.27
N SER A 234 -7.68 -1.55 -6.25
CA SER A 234 -8.07 -0.30 -6.93
C SER A 234 -8.74 0.72 -6.00
N ARG A 235 -9.45 0.29 -4.93
CA ARG A 235 -9.95 1.21 -3.89
C ARG A 235 -8.82 1.73 -3.01
N LEU A 236 -7.92 0.85 -2.57
CA LEU A 236 -6.75 1.21 -1.77
C LEU A 236 -5.77 2.13 -2.53
N ASP A 237 -5.65 1.98 -3.85
CA ASP A 237 -4.91 2.89 -4.74
C ASP A 237 -5.58 4.27 -4.87
N THR A 238 -6.90 4.33 -4.75
CA THR A 238 -7.68 5.59 -4.78
C THR A 238 -7.63 6.31 -3.43
N LEU A 239 -7.69 5.57 -2.33
CA LEU A 239 -7.59 6.11 -0.97
C LEU A 239 -6.16 6.55 -0.62
N VAL A 240 -5.17 5.80 -1.10
CA VAL A 240 -3.74 6.02 -0.82
C VAL A 240 -2.95 5.82 -2.11
N PRO A 241 -2.67 6.89 -2.86
CA PRO A 241 -1.72 6.85 -3.97
C PRO A 241 -0.34 6.41 -3.44
N THR A 242 0.16 5.27 -3.92
CA THR A 242 1.49 4.71 -3.54
C THR A 242 2.63 5.16 -4.44
N ASP A 243 2.32 5.92 -5.50
CA ASP A 243 3.34 6.60 -6.27
C ASP A 243 3.90 7.74 -5.42
N ASN A 244 5.16 7.62 -4.98
CA ASN A 244 5.94 8.77 -4.54
C ASN A 244 6.24 9.61 -5.78
N ILE A 245 5.32 10.53 -6.10
CA ILE A 245 5.38 11.33 -7.32
C ILE A 245 6.50 12.36 -7.18
N THR A 246 7.71 12.00 -7.60
CA THR A 246 8.79 12.95 -7.85
C THR A 246 8.49 13.66 -9.16
N GLY A 247 8.38 14.99 -9.13
CA GLY A 247 7.87 15.73 -10.27
C GLY A 247 7.80 17.24 -10.06
N THR A 248 7.27 17.92 -11.07
CA THR A 248 6.88 19.33 -10.95
C THR A 248 5.37 19.41 -10.72
N PHE A 249 4.99 20.23 -9.75
CA PHE A 249 3.61 20.45 -9.34
C PHE A 249 3.19 21.89 -9.59
N GLU A 250 2.04 22.09 -10.26
CA GLU A 250 1.39 23.39 -10.34
C GLU A 250 0.52 23.60 -9.10
N ALA A 251 0.86 24.59 -8.27
CA ALA A 251 0.04 25.06 -7.17
C ALA A 251 -0.74 26.31 -7.58
N GLN A 252 -2.06 26.16 -7.69
CA GLN A 252 -3.02 27.22 -7.99
C GLN A 252 -3.69 27.70 -6.69
N ILE A 253 -3.37 28.91 -6.22
CA ILE A 253 -3.92 29.49 -4.97
C ILE A 253 -5.01 30.49 -5.36
N THR A 254 -6.22 30.40 -4.78
CA THR A 254 -7.35 31.32 -5.04
C THR A 254 -7.65 32.16 -3.80
N PHE A 255 -7.88 33.45 -4.00
CA PHE A 255 -8.12 34.43 -2.94
C PHE A 255 -9.57 34.94 -2.95
N ASP A 256 -10.10 35.26 -1.77
CA ASP A 256 -11.31 36.08 -1.65
C ASP A 256 -10.96 37.55 -1.86
N CYS A 257 -11.62 38.17 -2.84
CA CYS A 257 -11.49 39.59 -3.16
C CYS A 257 -12.87 40.28 -3.20
N THR A 258 -13.87 39.73 -2.49
CA THR A 258 -15.24 40.28 -2.43
C THR A 258 -15.31 41.65 -1.76
N GLN A 259 -14.34 41.97 -0.90
CA GLN A 259 -14.18 43.27 -0.25
C GLN A 259 -12.98 44.01 -0.87
N ASN A 260 -13.21 45.26 -1.30
CA ASN A 260 -12.21 46.17 -1.88
C ASN A 260 -11.28 45.56 -2.95
N PRO A 261 -11.81 44.96 -4.04
CA PRO A 261 -11.02 44.20 -5.02
C PRO A 261 -9.83 44.99 -5.57
N GLU A 262 -9.98 46.27 -5.91
CA GLU A 262 -8.88 47.10 -6.45
C GLU A 262 -7.68 47.19 -5.50
N GLN A 263 -7.91 47.30 -4.19
CA GLN A 263 -6.83 47.34 -3.19
C GLN A 263 -6.18 45.95 -3.00
N VAL A 264 -6.99 44.89 -3.03
CA VAL A 264 -6.48 43.50 -2.95
C VAL A 264 -5.67 43.14 -4.21
N ILE A 265 -6.06 43.62 -5.39
CA ILE A 265 -5.33 43.48 -6.65
C ILE A 265 -3.93 44.11 -6.56
N GLU A 266 -3.85 45.38 -6.16
CA GLU A 266 -2.55 46.08 -6.07
C GLU A 266 -1.65 45.49 -4.98
N LYS A 267 -2.23 44.98 -3.87
CA LYS A 267 -1.48 44.18 -2.89
C LYS A 267 -1.00 42.85 -3.48
N LEU A 268 -1.86 42.09 -4.15
CA LEU A 268 -1.51 40.79 -4.75
C LEU A 268 -0.42 40.93 -5.82
N LYS A 269 -0.48 41.97 -6.67
CA LYS A 269 0.59 42.29 -7.64
C LYS A 269 1.94 42.45 -6.95
N ARG A 270 2.03 43.34 -5.96
CA ARG A 270 3.27 43.58 -5.19
C ARG A 270 3.76 42.36 -4.42
N ALA A 271 2.84 41.52 -3.93
CA ALA A 271 3.18 40.24 -3.30
C ALA A 271 3.66 39.17 -4.31
N CYS A 272 3.36 39.31 -5.60
CA CYS A 272 3.83 38.42 -6.67
C CYS A 272 5.08 38.93 -7.41
N GLU A 273 5.31 40.25 -7.42
CA GLU A 273 6.45 40.90 -8.07
C GLU A 273 7.79 40.31 -7.62
N ASN A 274 8.58 39.83 -8.59
CA ASN A 274 9.88 39.17 -8.39
C ASN A 274 9.81 37.81 -7.62
N THR A 275 8.67 37.12 -7.64
CA THR A 275 8.47 35.81 -6.99
C THR A 275 8.18 34.68 -8.00
N LYS A 276 8.07 33.44 -7.52
CA LYS A 276 7.61 32.28 -8.33
C LYS A 276 6.08 32.23 -8.58
N TYR A 277 5.32 33.21 -8.10
CA TYR A 277 3.86 33.25 -8.21
C TYR A 277 3.41 34.15 -9.36
N ASN A 278 2.85 33.56 -10.42
CA ASN A 278 2.26 34.28 -11.53
C ASN A 278 0.80 34.64 -11.22
N LEU A 279 0.44 35.92 -11.25
CA LEU A 279 -0.93 36.38 -11.00
C LEU A 279 -1.84 36.16 -12.22
N LEU A 280 -3.00 35.54 -11.99
CA LEU A 280 -4.01 35.21 -12.99
C LEU A 280 -5.36 35.82 -12.59
N LEU A 281 -5.89 36.68 -13.46
CA LEU A 281 -7.24 37.24 -13.34
C LEU A 281 -8.24 36.32 -14.05
N ILE A 282 -9.15 35.71 -13.29
CA ILE A 282 -10.28 34.95 -13.85
C ILE A 282 -11.52 35.85 -13.83
N GLN A 283 -12.00 36.26 -15.00
CA GLN A 283 -13.27 36.96 -15.15
C GLN A 283 -14.39 35.93 -15.39
N LEU A 284 -15.34 35.83 -14.47
CA LEU A 284 -16.52 34.97 -14.59
C LEU A 284 -17.75 35.81 -14.93
N ASP A 285 -18.17 35.78 -16.20
CA ASP A 285 -19.42 36.39 -16.65
C ASP A 285 -20.62 35.52 -16.19
N THR A 286 -21.24 35.92 -15.09
CA THR A 286 -22.45 35.27 -14.54
C THR A 286 -23.67 35.62 -15.38
N LYS A 287 -24.41 34.60 -15.88
CA LYS A 287 -25.57 34.78 -16.78
C LYS A 287 -26.82 35.45 -16.16
N GLN A 288 -26.73 36.02 -14.96
CA GLN A 288 -27.81 36.76 -14.29
C GLN A 288 -27.28 38.03 -13.62
N GLY A 289 -27.79 39.19 -14.04
CA GLY A 289 -27.92 40.41 -13.23
C GLY A 289 -26.68 40.97 -12.53
N ASN A 290 -25.76 41.58 -13.28
CA ASN A 290 -24.94 42.71 -12.82
C ASN A 290 -23.97 42.52 -11.62
N LYS A 291 -23.30 41.37 -11.48
CA LYS A 291 -21.96 41.32 -10.83
C LYS A 291 -20.99 40.39 -11.58
N ARG A 292 -20.00 40.96 -12.26
CA ARG A 292 -18.83 40.20 -12.72
C ARG A 292 -18.06 39.68 -11.51
N LEU A 293 -18.00 38.36 -11.35
CA LEU A 293 -17.15 37.74 -10.34
C LEU A 293 -15.72 37.71 -10.87
N GLN A 294 -14.87 38.58 -10.34
CA GLN A 294 -13.43 38.50 -10.53
C GLN A 294 -12.87 37.56 -9.45
N GLN A 295 -12.35 36.41 -9.87
CA GLN A 295 -11.57 35.53 -8.98
C GLN A 295 -10.09 35.73 -9.28
N PHE A 296 -9.33 36.02 -8.22
CA PHE A 296 -7.89 36.15 -8.31
C PHE A 296 -7.23 34.85 -7.91
N MET A 297 -6.34 34.39 -8.77
CA MET A 297 -5.61 33.15 -8.60
C MET A 297 -4.13 33.41 -8.84
N THR A 298 -3.23 32.84 -8.06
CA THR A 298 -1.81 32.72 -8.46
C THR A 298 -1.52 31.31 -8.91
N SER A 299 -0.60 31.14 -9.86
CA SER A 299 -0.05 29.85 -10.26
C SER A 299 1.46 29.85 -10.06
N SER A 300 1.98 28.77 -9.49
CA SER A 300 3.40 28.57 -9.17
C SER A 300 3.79 27.12 -9.40
N PHE A 301 5.04 26.90 -9.81
CA PHE A 301 5.59 25.56 -10.05
C PHE A 301 6.57 25.18 -8.94
N HIS A 302 6.46 23.94 -8.48
CA HIS A 302 7.24 23.41 -7.35
C HIS A 302 7.80 22.04 -7.73
N CYS A 303 9.11 21.85 -7.65
CA CYS A 303 9.73 20.53 -7.81
C CYS A 303 9.83 19.86 -6.45
N GLY A 304 9.41 18.60 -6.35
CA GLY A 304 9.43 17.85 -5.10
C GLY A 304 8.80 16.47 -5.23
N GLU A 305 8.40 15.89 -4.12
CA GLU A 305 7.90 14.51 -4.01
C GLU A 305 6.52 14.49 -3.31
N TYR A 306 5.53 13.82 -3.90
CA TYR A 306 4.28 13.53 -3.20
C TYR A 306 4.49 12.42 -2.16
N PRO A 307 3.98 12.53 -0.92
CA PRO A 307 3.07 13.57 -0.42
C PRO A 307 3.72 14.80 0.21
N SER A 308 5.02 14.80 0.52
CA SER A 308 5.68 15.86 1.32
C SER A 308 5.55 17.26 0.69
N ILE A 309 5.64 17.36 -0.63
CA ILE A 309 5.48 18.60 -1.39
C ILE A 309 4.12 19.28 -1.17
N VAL A 310 3.07 18.54 -0.80
CA VAL A 310 1.75 19.10 -0.49
C VAL A 310 1.78 19.92 0.79
N GLN A 311 2.58 19.51 1.78
CA GLN A 311 2.72 20.25 3.03
C GLN A 311 3.62 21.48 2.84
N GLN A 312 4.74 21.33 2.14
CA GLN A 312 5.61 22.44 1.74
C GLN A 312 4.84 23.53 0.99
N ILE A 313 4.04 23.16 -0.04
CA ILE A 313 3.25 24.12 -0.81
C ILE A 313 2.25 24.89 0.07
N LYS A 314 1.63 24.24 1.07
CA LYS A 314 0.72 24.92 2.01
C LYS A 314 1.48 25.90 2.91
N GLU A 315 2.59 25.47 3.49
CA GLU A 315 3.38 26.29 4.42
C GLU A 315 3.96 27.51 3.71
N GLU A 316 4.56 27.33 2.54
CA GLU A 316 5.01 28.44 1.68
C GLU A 316 3.85 29.37 1.30
N ALA A 317 2.69 28.84 0.90
CA ALA A 317 1.52 29.66 0.53
C ALA A 317 0.99 30.47 1.72
N HIS A 318 0.89 29.88 2.91
CA HIS A 318 0.43 30.58 4.11
C HIS A 318 1.45 31.61 4.61
N GLN A 319 2.75 31.32 4.52
CA GLN A 319 3.80 32.29 4.88
C GLN A 319 3.84 33.47 3.89
N HIS A 320 3.81 33.18 2.59
CA HIS A 320 3.96 34.20 1.54
C HIS A 320 2.71 35.09 1.38
N PHE A 321 1.52 34.52 1.57
CA PHE A 321 0.24 35.23 1.42
C PHE A 321 -0.51 35.44 2.76
N GLN A 322 0.21 35.55 3.88
CA GLN A 322 -0.39 35.74 5.23
C GLN A 322 -1.36 36.94 5.35
N GLU A 323 -1.25 37.97 4.51
CA GLU A 323 -2.15 39.13 4.49
C GLU A 323 -3.48 38.88 3.72
N PHE A 324 -3.64 37.72 3.08
CA PHE A 324 -4.73 37.46 2.14
C PHE A 324 -5.62 36.28 2.57
N ASN A 325 -6.93 36.41 2.36
CA ASN A 325 -7.88 35.33 2.63
C ASN A 325 -7.79 34.25 1.51
N ILE A 326 -6.96 33.24 1.72
CA ILE A 326 -6.84 32.07 0.84
C ILE A 326 -8.09 31.19 0.99
N ILE A 327 -8.93 31.14 -0.05
CA ILE A 327 -10.13 30.28 -0.08
C ILE A 327 -9.87 28.92 -0.72
N ARG A 328 -8.76 28.74 -1.44
CA ARG A 328 -8.40 27.47 -2.07
C ARG A 328 -6.91 27.38 -2.36
N ILE A 329 -6.33 26.20 -2.15
CA ILE A 329 -5.10 25.76 -2.81
C ILE A 329 -5.45 24.51 -3.63
N LYS A 330 -5.16 24.52 -4.93
CA LYS A 330 -5.35 23.40 -5.85
C LYS A 330 -4.02 23.01 -6.44
N ILE A 331 -3.51 21.85 -6.06
CA ILE A 331 -2.25 21.29 -6.54
C ILE A 331 -2.55 20.30 -7.68
N LYS A 332 -1.71 20.29 -8.72
CA LYS A 332 -1.70 19.29 -9.81
C LYS A 332 -0.27 18.81 -10.02
N SER A 333 -0.07 17.56 -10.44
CA SER A 333 1.17 17.20 -11.15
C SER A 333 1.14 17.81 -12.56
N SER A 334 2.26 18.39 -13.00
CA SER A 334 2.48 18.77 -14.40
C SER A 334 3.43 17.83 -15.14
N THR A 335 4.39 17.23 -14.41
CA THR A 335 5.36 16.23 -14.90
C THR A 335 5.72 15.31 -13.73
N SER A 336 5.90 14.00 -13.98
CA SER A 336 6.04 13.02 -12.89
C SER A 336 6.68 11.68 -13.28
N ASN A 337 7.43 11.09 -12.35
CA ASN A 337 8.00 9.74 -12.38
C ASN A 337 6.99 8.56 -12.23
N VAL A 338 5.68 8.80 -12.38
CA VAL A 338 4.61 7.81 -12.17
C VAL A 338 4.90 6.51 -12.96
N CYS A 339 4.65 5.37 -12.31
CA CYS A 339 4.98 4.03 -12.80
C CYS A 339 6.49 3.73 -12.96
N ILE A 340 7.30 4.01 -11.93
CA ILE A 340 8.64 3.39 -11.76
C ILE A 340 8.78 2.85 -10.32
N PRO A 341 8.64 1.53 -10.08
CA PRO A 341 8.83 0.94 -8.75
C PRO A 341 10.30 1.01 -8.32
N GLN A 342 10.56 1.53 -7.13
CA GLN A 342 11.92 1.66 -6.60
C GLN A 342 12.50 0.33 -6.09
N LYS A 343 11.64 -0.62 -5.66
CA LYS A 343 12.08 -1.94 -5.20
C LYS A 343 11.47 -3.07 -6.03
N ASP A 344 12.22 -4.16 -6.09
CA ASP A 344 11.84 -5.39 -6.80
C ASP A 344 10.59 -6.08 -6.20
N ILE A 345 10.19 -5.70 -4.98
CA ILE A 345 8.91 -6.08 -4.36
C ILE A 345 7.76 -5.15 -4.77
N ASP A 346 7.98 -3.82 -4.87
CA ASP A 346 6.96 -2.88 -5.34
C ASP A 346 6.51 -3.23 -6.77
N MET A 347 7.46 -3.61 -7.63
CA MET A 347 7.16 -4.15 -8.96
C MET A 347 6.27 -5.40 -8.90
N LYS A 348 6.41 -6.27 -7.89
CA LYS A 348 5.59 -7.49 -7.76
C LYS A 348 4.21 -7.23 -7.17
N LEU A 349 4.03 -6.15 -6.41
CA LEU A 349 2.79 -5.83 -5.70
C LEU A 349 1.88 -4.84 -6.46
N PHE A 350 2.47 -3.85 -7.14
CA PHE A 350 1.77 -2.71 -7.76
C PHE A 350 1.83 -2.69 -9.32
N TRP A 351 2.71 -3.46 -9.96
CA TRP A 351 2.88 -3.39 -11.43
C TRP A 351 1.81 -4.21 -12.18
N ASN A 352 1.02 -3.54 -13.02
CA ASN A 352 0.10 -4.21 -13.94
C ASN A 352 0.70 -4.31 -15.34
N LYS A 353 1.08 -5.53 -15.76
CA LYS A 353 1.68 -5.80 -17.10
C LYS A 353 0.80 -5.41 -18.29
N GLY A 354 -0.52 -5.28 -18.10
CA GLY A 354 -1.45 -4.82 -19.13
C GLY A 354 -1.63 -3.30 -19.21
N ARG A 355 -0.96 -2.53 -18.35
CA ARG A 355 -0.99 -1.06 -18.32
C ARG A 355 0.40 -0.42 -18.32
N ASN A 356 1.41 -1.13 -17.81
CA ASN A 356 2.75 -0.61 -17.58
C ASN A 356 3.78 -1.43 -18.38
N TYR A 357 4.43 -0.83 -19.39
CA TYR A 357 5.48 -1.47 -20.18
C TYR A 357 6.58 -0.49 -20.62
N PHE A 358 7.76 -1.04 -20.93
CA PHE A 358 8.92 -0.33 -21.50
C PHE A 358 9.35 -1.09 -22.78
N GLU A 359 9.78 -0.38 -23.84
CA GLU A 359 10.03 -0.95 -25.17
C GLU A 359 11.32 -0.39 -25.79
N PHE A 360 12.49 -0.74 -25.24
CA PHE A 360 13.78 -0.12 -25.62
C PHE A 360 13.99 -0.14 -27.14
N ASN A 361 14.13 1.02 -27.75
CA ASN A 361 14.42 1.18 -29.17
C ASN A 361 15.81 1.81 -29.34
N TYR A 362 16.69 1.13 -30.07
CA TYR A 362 18.09 1.51 -30.26
C TYR A 362 18.41 1.50 -31.76
N HIS A 363 18.86 2.64 -32.28
CA HIS A 363 19.28 2.79 -33.67
C HIS A 363 20.79 3.03 -33.74
N LEU A 364 21.53 2.03 -34.22
CA LEU A 364 22.94 2.14 -34.54
C LEU A 364 23.09 2.56 -36.01
N SER A 365 23.25 3.86 -36.26
CA SER A 365 23.48 4.39 -37.59
C SER A 365 24.95 4.23 -38.00
N LEU A 366 25.30 3.03 -38.48
CA LEU A 366 26.53 2.85 -39.25
C LEU A 366 26.47 3.72 -40.51
N LYS A 367 27.51 4.53 -40.75
CA LYS A 367 27.89 4.90 -42.13
C LYS A 367 28.42 3.64 -42.84
N ASN A 368 28.71 3.71 -44.13
CA ASN A 368 29.47 2.68 -44.83
C ASN A 368 30.96 2.71 -44.41
N ASP A 369 31.22 2.40 -43.15
CA ASP A 369 32.50 2.03 -42.59
C ASP A 369 32.53 0.49 -42.49
N PRO A 370 33.21 -0.22 -43.42
CA PRO A 370 33.25 -1.68 -43.42
C PRO A 370 34.24 -2.28 -42.39
N GLN A 371 34.90 -1.45 -41.58
CA GLN A 371 35.83 -1.90 -40.52
C GLN A 371 35.35 -1.52 -39.10
N GLY A 372 34.47 -0.53 -38.98
CA GLY A 372 33.69 -0.24 -37.77
C GLY A 372 34.43 0.57 -36.70
N GLU A 373 35.44 1.35 -37.09
CA GLU A 373 36.29 2.10 -36.16
C GLU A 373 35.71 3.48 -35.80
N GLN A 374 34.76 4.04 -36.57
CA GLN A 374 34.22 5.39 -36.34
C GLN A 374 32.72 5.44 -36.02
N ILE A 375 32.39 5.23 -34.74
CA ILE A 375 31.08 5.55 -34.15
C ILE A 375 31.12 6.96 -33.55
N GLU A 376 30.98 8.00 -34.40
CA GLU A 376 31.16 9.41 -33.97
C GLU A 376 29.99 9.99 -33.16
N HIS A 377 28.76 9.47 -33.30
CA HIS A 377 27.57 10.09 -32.71
C HIS A 377 26.58 9.11 -32.08
N TYR A 378 26.24 9.36 -30.81
CA TYR A 378 25.08 8.79 -30.13
C TYR A 378 23.93 9.80 -30.15
N VAL A 379 22.81 9.44 -30.77
CA VAL A 379 21.57 10.24 -30.73
C VAL A 379 20.55 9.52 -29.85
N PHE A 380 20.36 10.02 -28.63
CA PHE A 380 19.39 9.46 -27.69
C PHE A 380 18.00 10.06 -27.93
N SER A 381 17.03 9.23 -28.31
CA SER A 381 15.65 9.65 -28.59
C SER A 381 14.70 9.20 -27.47
N ILE A 382 14.17 10.15 -26.72
CA ILE A 382 13.26 9.94 -25.59
C ILE A 382 11.97 10.75 -25.78
N ARG A 383 10.83 10.15 -25.43
CA ARG A 383 9.45 10.64 -25.63
C ARG A 383 8.64 10.35 -24.34
N THR A 384 7.36 10.69 -24.25
CA THR A 384 6.46 9.97 -23.33
C THR A 384 5.01 10.12 -23.71
N LYS A 385 4.27 9.01 -23.64
CA LYS A 385 2.80 8.94 -23.59
C LYS A 385 2.39 7.57 -23.06
N ALA A 386 1.13 7.46 -22.62
CA ALA A 386 0.41 6.20 -22.66
C ALA A 386 0.29 5.78 -24.15
N VAL A 387 1.29 5.03 -24.62
CA VAL A 387 1.66 4.79 -26.03
C VAL A 387 2.10 6.07 -26.78
N PRO A 388 3.36 6.23 -27.26
CA PRO A 388 4.53 5.34 -27.09
C PRO A 388 5.92 6.01 -26.81
N LEU A 389 6.87 5.24 -26.24
CA LEU A 389 8.32 5.57 -25.99
C LEU A 389 8.51 6.79 -25.02
N TRP A 390 9.62 7.15 -24.35
CA TRP A 390 10.81 6.52 -23.73
C TRP A 390 11.55 7.52 -22.80
N PHE A 391 12.22 7.13 -21.70
CA PHE A 391 13.06 8.03 -20.87
C PHE A 391 14.56 7.62 -20.83
N ASN A 392 15.48 8.56 -20.65
CA ASN A 392 16.87 8.30 -20.20
C ASN A 392 16.89 8.63 -18.70
N TYR A 393 17.43 7.86 -17.74
CA TYR A 393 18.36 6.73 -17.69
C TYR A 393 19.82 6.98 -18.12
N ILE A 394 20.71 6.76 -17.14
CA ILE A 394 22.17 6.69 -17.30
C ILE A 394 22.53 5.21 -17.49
N ILE A 395 23.30 4.90 -18.53
CA ILE A 395 23.84 3.54 -18.76
C ILE A 395 25.29 3.52 -18.29
N LYS A 396 25.66 2.55 -17.47
CA LYS A 396 27.03 2.34 -17.00
C LYS A 396 27.64 1.15 -17.73
N PHE A 397 28.66 1.40 -18.55
CA PHE A 397 29.48 0.35 -19.17
C PHE A 397 30.81 0.22 -18.44
N ASP A 398 31.10 -0.96 -17.89
CA ASP A 398 32.44 -1.31 -17.45
C ASP A 398 33.28 -1.74 -18.67
N TRP A 399 33.92 -0.78 -19.36
CA TRP A 399 35.18 -0.98 -20.09
C TRP A 399 35.95 0.36 -20.23
N LEU A 400 36.91 0.56 -19.33
CA LEU A 400 38.09 1.44 -19.40
C LEU A 400 37.98 2.97 -19.60
N ASN A 401 36.85 3.60 -19.96
CA ASN A 401 36.76 5.07 -19.98
C ASN A 401 35.44 5.62 -19.40
N THR A 402 35.54 6.62 -18.52
CA THR A 402 34.39 7.27 -17.88
C THR A 402 33.93 8.47 -18.70
N ILE A 403 32.71 8.42 -19.23
CA ILE A 403 32.03 9.56 -19.86
C ILE A 403 30.91 10.01 -18.93
N ILE A 404 30.94 11.28 -18.51
CA ILE A 404 29.84 11.91 -17.76
C ILE A 404 29.00 12.70 -18.77
N ILE A 405 27.74 12.30 -18.95
CA ILE A 405 26.79 13.01 -19.81
C ILE A 405 25.84 13.83 -18.93
N ILE A 406 25.90 15.15 -19.06
CA ILE A 406 24.90 16.09 -18.51
C ILE A 406 23.97 16.48 -19.65
N ILE A 407 22.65 16.31 -19.46
CA ILE A 407 21.65 16.61 -20.48
C ILE A 407 20.96 17.94 -20.12
N ASN A 408 21.17 18.97 -20.93
CA ASN A 408 20.28 20.14 -21.01
C ASN A 408 19.21 19.87 -22.08
N ILE A 409 18.01 20.43 -21.87
CA ILE A 409 16.90 20.36 -22.83
C ILE A 409 16.34 21.78 -23.03
N ASP A 410 16.69 22.40 -24.16
CA ASP A 410 16.01 23.59 -24.66
C ASP A 410 14.71 23.21 -25.39
N PHE A 411 13.69 24.06 -25.28
CA PHE A 411 12.45 23.92 -26.03
C PHE A 411 12.36 24.97 -27.15
N ALA A 412 12.10 24.52 -28.37
CA ALA A 412 11.61 25.34 -29.46
C ALA A 412 10.22 24.83 -29.91
N LEU A 413 9.27 25.75 -30.10
CA LEU A 413 8.01 25.46 -30.78
C LEU A 413 8.27 25.28 -32.29
N PHE A 414 7.32 24.72 -33.03
CA PHE A 414 6.46 25.50 -33.95
C PHE A 414 5.35 24.63 -34.56
N LEU A 415 4.14 25.21 -34.64
CA LEU A 415 2.93 24.77 -35.37
C LEU A 415 2.37 23.36 -35.03
#